data_AF-A0A7C7EN77-F1
#
_entry.id   AF-A0A7C7EN77-F1
#
_cell.length_a   1.000
_cell.length_b   1.000
_cell.length_c   1.000
_cell.angle_alpha   90.00
_cell.angle_beta   90.00
_cell.angle_gamma   90.00
#
_symmetry.space_group_name_H-M   'P 1'
#
loop_
_entity.id
_entity.type
_entity.pdbx_description
1 polymer ?
#
loop_
_entity_poly.entity_id
_entity_poly.type
_entity_poly.pdbx_seq_one_letter_code
_entity_poly.pdbx_strand_id
1 'polypeptide(L)'
;MSTCDAINKIYDERKDFIIIGLTGRTGSGCSTVAEILKTPKFNKLHLNSPKEYDFKSSEERKYSILYKYASHEGNWNPCLW
;
A
#
# COMPACT_ATOMS: atom_id res chain seq x y z
N MET A 1 31.75 -8.07 -0.33
CA MET A 1 30.29 -7.83 -0.36
C MET A 1 29.98 -6.99 0.86
N SER A 2 29.48 -5.76 0.68
CA SER A 2 29.22 -4.88 1.82
C SER A 2 27.98 -5.35 2.57
N THR A 3 27.82 -4.99 3.84
CA THR A 3 26.64 -5.34 4.64
C THR A 3 25.35 -4.81 3.99
N CYS A 4 25.41 -3.67 3.32
CA CYS A 4 24.28 -3.11 2.57
C CYS A 4 23.82 -4.02 1.42
N ASP A 5 24.76 -4.65 0.72
CA ASP A 5 24.44 -5.56 -0.40
C ASP A 5 23.77 -6.84 0.11
N ALA A 6 24.19 -7.35 1.26
CA ALA A 6 23.58 -8.52 1.89
C ALA A 6 22.15 -8.24 2.37
N ILE A 7 21.92 -7.06 2.96
CA ILE A 7 20.59 -6.63 3.40
C ILE A 7 19.64 -6.49 2.20
N ASN A 8 20.09 -5.83 1.13
CA ASN A 8 19.29 -5.67 -0.09
C ASN A 8 18.86 -7.03 -0.67
N LYS A 9 19.80 -7.99 -0.74
CA LYS A 9 19.53 -9.32 -1.29
C LYS A 9 18.50 -10.11 -0.47
N ILE A 10 18.55 -10.03 0.86
CA ILE A 10 17.56 -10.65 1.76
C ILE A 10 16.16 -10.06 1.53
N TYR A 11 16.06 -8.76 1.28
CA TYR A 11 14.78 -8.11 1.01
C TYR A 11 14.26 -8.38 -0.40
N ASP A 12 15.15 -8.57 -1.38
CA ASP A 12 14.76 -8.86 -2.76
C ASP A 12 14.16 -10.26 -2.91
N GLU A 13 14.73 -11.28 -2.28
CA GLU A 13 14.18 -12.66 -2.32
C GLU A 13 12.75 -12.79 -1.77
N ARG A 14 12.27 -11.80 -0.99
CA ARG A 14 10.89 -11.77 -0.45
C ARG A 14 9.92 -10.97 -1.31
N LYS A 15 10.38 -10.30 -2.37
CA LYS A 15 9.56 -9.45 -3.24
C LYS A 15 9.06 -10.17 -4.49
N ASP A 16 9.55 -11.39 -4.76
CA ASP A 16 9.42 -11.98 -6.10
C ASP A 16 7.98 -12.25 -6.55
N PHE A 17 7.04 -12.51 -5.63
CA PHE A 17 5.60 -12.45 -5.92
C PHE A 17 4.74 -12.49 -4.66
N ILE A 18 3.54 -11.89 -4.72
CA ILE A 18 2.53 -11.95 -3.66
C ILE A 18 1.22 -12.42 -4.29
N ILE A 19 0.58 -13.42 -3.68
CA ILE A 19 -0.77 -13.85 -4.05
C ILE A 19 -1.75 -13.27 -3.03
N ILE A 20 -2.72 -12.49 -3.50
CA ILE A 20 -3.78 -11.90 -2.66
C ILE A 20 -5.12 -12.56 -2.99
N GLY A 21 -5.61 -13.41 -2.08
CA GLY A 21 -6.94 -13.98 -2.17
C GLY A 21 -7.97 -13.09 -1.45
N LEU A 22 -8.80 -12.36 -2.21
CA LEU A 22 -9.92 -11.59 -1.65
C LEU A 22 -11.15 -12.49 -1.50
N THR A 23 -11.57 -12.76 -0.26
CA THR A 23 -12.72 -13.64 0.03
C THR A 23 -13.69 -12.98 1.02
N GLY A 24 -14.97 -13.33 0.91
CA GLY A 24 -16.01 -12.81 1.78
C GLY A 24 -17.41 -13.19 1.25
N ARG A 25 -18.45 -12.95 2.06
CA ARG A 25 -19.84 -13.14 1.62
C ARG A 25 -20.19 -12.15 0.51
N THR A 26 -21.25 -12.41 -0.25
CA THR A 26 -21.84 -11.45 -1.18
C THR A 26 -22.08 -10.12 -0.47
N GLY A 27 -21.63 -9.01 -1.07
CA GLY A 27 -21.73 -7.66 -0.48
C GLY A 27 -20.62 -7.28 0.49
N SER A 28 -19.62 -8.13 0.73
CA SER A 28 -18.46 -7.82 1.59
C SER A 28 -17.48 -6.79 1.01
N GLY A 29 -17.64 -6.41 -0.26
CA GLY A 29 -16.76 -5.45 -0.92
C GLY A 29 -15.49 -6.05 -1.51
N CYS A 30 -15.41 -7.38 -1.70
CA CYS A 30 -14.24 -8.02 -2.35
C CYS A 30 -13.95 -7.41 -3.73
N SER A 31 -14.98 -7.23 -4.58
CA SER A 31 -14.82 -6.58 -5.88
C SER A 31 -14.39 -5.12 -5.75
N THR A 32 -14.91 -4.39 -4.77
CA THR A 32 -14.53 -2.99 -4.50
C THR A 32 -13.04 -2.88 -4.14
N VAL A 33 -12.54 -3.77 -3.28
CA VAL A 33 -11.12 -3.81 -2.92
C VAL A 33 -10.26 -4.16 -4.14
N ALA A 34 -10.71 -5.09 -4.99
CA ALA A 34 -10.01 -5.44 -6.22
C ALA A 34 -9.90 -4.24 -7.18
N GLU A 35 -10.94 -3.41 -7.32
CA GLU A 35 -10.88 -2.18 -8.12
C GLU A 35 -9.92 -1.13 -7.53
N ILE A 36 -9.91 -0.98 -6.21
CA ILE A 36 -8.97 -0.07 -5.52
C ILE A 36 -7.52 -0.50 -5.82
N LEU A 37 -7.20 -1.79 -5.66
CA LEU A 37 -5.85 -2.32 -5.90
C LEU A 37 -5.42 -2.21 -7.37
N LYS A 38 -6.38 -2.25 -8.31
CA LYS A 38 -6.14 -2.01 -9.76
C LYS A 38 -5.89 -0.55 -10.12
N THR A 39 -6.13 0.40 -9.21
CA THR A 39 -6.11 1.82 -9.56
C THR A 39 -4.70 2.26 -9.96
N PRO A 40 -4.47 2.73 -11.21
CA PRO A 40 -3.12 2.83 -11.77
C PRO A 40 -2.26 3.94 -11.17
N LYS A 41 -2.88 4.96 -10.57
CA LYS A 41 -2.17 6.10 -9.97
C LYS A 41 -2.73 6.40 -8.60
N PHE A 42 -1.86 6.67 -7.64
CA PHE A 42 -2.26 6.98 -6.26
C PHE A 42 -3.29 8.12 -6.18
N ASN A 43 -3.12 9.18 -6.99
CA ASN A 43 -4.04 10.32 -7.01
C ASN A 43 -5.48 9.99 -7.48
N LYS A 44 -5.70 8.84 -8.14
CA LYS A 44 -7.02 8.36 -8.55
C LYS A 44 -7.75 7.57 -7.46
N LEU A 45 -7.09 7.29 -6.32
CA LEU A 45 -7.72 6.62 -5.19
C LEU A 45 -8.70 7.53 -4.43
N HIS A 46 -8.71 8.83 -4.71
CA HIS A 46 -9.57 9.84 -4.07
C HIS A 46 -9.53 9.77 -2.53
N LEU A 47 -8.34 9.48 -1.96
CA LEU A 47 -8.13 9.39 -0.53
C LEU A 47 -8.18 10.76 0.13
N ASN A 48 -8.71 10.81 1.35
CA ASN A 48 -8.70 12.02 2.17
C ASN A 48 -7.26 12.42 2.50
N SER A 49 -6.97 13.73 2.51
CA SER A 49 -5.67 14.20 2.94
C SER A 49 -5.45 13.86 4.42
N PRO A 50 -4.28 13.32 4.79
CA PRO A 50 -4.00 12.99 6.19
C PRO A 50 -3.79 14.25 7.01
N LYS A 51 -4.00 14.14 8.32
CA LYS A 51 -3.55 15.18 9.25
C LYS A 51 -2.02 15.19 9.34
N GLU A 52 -1.47 16.37 9.57
CA GLU A 52 -0.03 16.56 9.79
C GLU A 52 0.34 16.61 11.28
N TYR A 53 -0.58 17.09 12.13
CA TYR A 53 -0.44 17.26 13.57
C TYR A 53 -1.79 17.05 14.28
N ASP A 54 -1.80 17.12 15.62
CA ASP A 54 -3.00 16.92 16.47
C ASP A 54 -3.71 15.57 16.22
N PHE A 55 -2.92 14.49 16.23
CA PHE A 55 -3.44 13.14 16.05
C PHE A 55 -4.25 12.73 17.28
N LYS A 56 -5.52 12.36 17.05
CA LYS A 56 -6.44 11.89 18.10
C LYS A 56 -6.30 10.40 18.39
N SER A 57 -5.69 9.64 17.47
CA SER A 57 -5.50 8.20 17.61
C SER A 57 -4.24 7.71 16.89
N SER A 58 -3.79 6.50 17.26
CA SER A 58 -2.72 5.80 16.55
C SER A 58 -3.05 5.56 15.07
N GLU A 59 -4.33 5.34 14.75
CA GLU A 59 -4.78 5.08 13.39
C GLU A 59 -4.66 6.31 12.50
N GLU A 60 -4.95 7.51 13.03
CA GLU A 60 -4.73 8.75 12.27
C GLU A 60 -3.24 8.95 11.94
N ARG A 61 -2.35 8.62 12.89
CA ARG A 61 -0.89 8.70 12.67
C ARG A 61 -0.41 7.65 11.66
N LYS A 62 -0.85 6.40 11.78
CA LYS A 62 -0.52 5.33 10.82
C LYS A 62 -0.99 5.70 9.41
N TYR A 63 -2.21 6.22 9.30
CA TYR A 63 -2.75 6.69 8.03
C TYR A 63 -1.88 7.77 7.40
N SER A 64 -1.44 8.77 8.18
CA SER A 64 -0.54 9.83 7.70
C SER A 64 0.78 9.28 7.15
N ILE A 65 1.38 8.31 7.85
CA ILE A 65 2.62 7.66 7.41
C ILE A 65 2.39 6.88 6.11
N LEU A 66 1.34 6.05 6.05
CA LEU A 66 1.00 5.24 4.88
C LEU A 66 0.69 6.11 3.66
N TYR A 67 -0.11 7.17 3.85
CA TYR A 67 -0.43 8.12 2.79
C TYR A 67 0.84 8.76 2.24
N LYS A 68 1.72 9.29 3.11
CA LYS A 68 2.99 9.90 2.67
C LYS A 68 3.85 8.92 1.89
N TYR A 69 4.02 7.69 2.39
CA TYR A 69 4.80 6.66 1.72
C TYR A 69 4.22 6.30 0.34
N ALA A 70 2.93 5.99 0.27
CA ALA A 70 2.28 5.55 -0.97
C ALA A 70 2.10 6.69 -1.99
N SER A 71 2.00 7.94 -1.53
CA SER A 71 1.92 9.13 -2.38
C SER A 71 3.23 9.48 -3.08
N HIS A 72 4.36 9.00 -2.56
CA HIS A 72 5.66 9.23 -3.16
C HIS A 72 5.79 8.48 -4.50
N GLU A 73 6.48 9.10 -5.44
CA GLU A 73 6.64 8.56 -6.79
C GLU A 73 7.32 7.18 -6.75
N GLY A 74 6.75 6.21 -7.49
CA GLY A 74 7.26 4.85 -7.57
C GLY A 74 6.84 3.90 -6.43
N ASN A 75 6.25 4.39 -5.33
CA ASN A 75 5.88 3.53 -4.20
C ASN A 75 4.50 2.88 -4.33
N TRP A 76 3.56 3.53 -5.04
CA TRP A 76 2.28 2.91 -5.36
C TRP A 76 2.43 2.00 -6.58
N ASN A 77 2.35 0.69 -6.35
CA ASN A 77 2.36 -0.33 -7.40
C ASN A 77 0.97 -0.98 -7.49
N PRO A 78 0.17 -0.66 -8.53
CA PRO A 78 -1.14 -1.26 -8.71
C PRO A 78 -1.04 -2.77 -8.99
N CYS A 79 -1.98 -3.55 -8.46
CA CYS A 79 -2.13 -4.95 -8.82
C CYS A 79 -2.81 -5.04 -10.20
N LEU A 80 -2.00 -4.97 -11.26
CA LEU A 80 -2.43 -5.27 -12.62
C LEU A 80 -2.31 -6.78 -12.83
N TRP A 81 -3.45 -7.45 -13.01
CA TRP A 81 -3.55 -8.88 -13.35
C TRP A 81 -3.27 -9.13 -14.83
#